data_AF-A0A928I624-F1
#
_entry.id   AF-A0A928I624-F1
#
_cell.length_a   1.000
_cell.length_b   1.000
_cell.length_c   1.000
_cell.angle_alpha   90.00
_cell.angle_beta   90.00
_cell.angle_gamma   90.00
#
_symmetry.space_group_name_H-M   'P 1'
#
loop_
_entity.id
_entity.type
_entity.pdbx_description
1 polymer ?
#
loop_
_entity_poly.entity_id
_entity_poly.type
_entity_poly.pdbx_seq_one_letter_code
_entity_poly.pdbx_strand_id
1 'polypeptide(L)'
;WAVFSGVSHMGRETVAMDAVEKYLSDPLGTVISSPAYTKWDENIGFMTLKYPGIHENGGVYLHTIAWKIAADAMLGRADRVEEGIKTILPFRNPVVDGRAEPYIMCNSYFGKQTGYRYGTPGQSWRTAAGQWFEKALVNYVFGLLPEMEGLTVKPCLPPSWKTASIDKRFRGTTYHIRYENGGVKVKEIRVDGKPIKGNLLPLTGGEVDVVVVTE
;
A
#
# COMPACT_ATOMS: atom_id res chain seq x y z
N TRP A 1 3.76 5.33 9.56
CA TRP A 1 2.99 5.49 10.82
C TRP A 1 2.57 6.93 11.09
N ALA A 2 3.48 7.92 11.07
CA ALA A 2 3.11 9.32 11.28
C ALA A 2 1.94 9.79 10.39
N VAL A 3 1.96 9.43 9.09
CA VAL A 3 0.86 9.69 8.14
C VAL A 3 -0.48 9.11 8.63
N PHE A 4 -0.50 7.83 9.03
CA PHE A 4 -1.72 7.16 9.52
C PHE A 4 -2.33 7.84 10.73
N SER A 5 -1.48 8.27 11.68
CA SER A 5 -1.94 8.85 12.93
C SER A 5 -2.48 10.27 12.81
N GLY A 6 -2.21 10.97 11.70
CA GLY A 6 -2.51 12.41 11.58
C GLY A 6 -1.73 13.30 12.55
N VAL A 7 -0.73 12.75 13.26
CA VAL A 7 0.10 13.49 14.23
C VAL A 7 1.10 14.44 13.56
N SER A 8 1.36 14.26 12.27
CA SER A 8 2.24 15.16 11.54
C SER A 8 1.57 16.52 11.34
N HIS A 9 2.36 17.57 11.48
CA HIS A 9 1.91 18.95 11.33
C HIS A 9 2.62 19.61 10.16
N MET A 10 1.94 20.57 9.52
CA MET A 10 2.53 21.47 8.52
C MET A 10 3.19 20.77 7.32
N GLY A 11 2.60 19.68 6.81
CA GLY A 11 3.11 19.00 5.61
C GLY A 11 4.32 18.10 5.84
N ARG A 12 4.70 17.84 7.10
CA ARG A 12 5.84 16.96 7.44
C ARG A 12 5.65 15.53 6.95
N GLU A 13 4.41 15.06 6.81
CA GLU A 13 4.06 13.79 6.18
C GLU A 13 4.57 13.70 4.75
N THR A 14 4.38 14.74 3.95
CA THR A 14 4.85 14.81 2.56
C THR A 14 6.38 14.83 2.53
N VAL A 15 7.01 15.66 3.36
CA VAL A 15 8.48 15.74 3.47
C VAL A 15 9.08 14.39 3.86
N ALA A 16 8.45 13.69 4.82
CA ALA A 16 8.89 12.37 5.24
C ALA A 16 8.77 11.34 4.11
N MET A 17 7.64 11.33 3.39
CA MET A 17 7.43 10.40 2.28
C MET A 17 8.34 10.72 1.07
N ASP A 18 8.68 11.99 0.82
CA ASP A 18 9.68 12.37 -0.17
C ASP A 18 11.08 11.92 0.21
N ALA A 19 11.43 11.98 1.50
CA ALA A 19 12.68 11.43 2.00
C ALA A 19 12.74 9.90 1.85
N VAL A 20 11.62 9.20 2.06
CA VAL A 20 11.51 7.77 1.77
C VAL A 20 11.84 7.50 0.30
N GLU A 21 11.26 8.26 -0.64
CA GLU A 21 11.57 8.06 -2.06
C GLU A 21 13.04 8.32 -2.38
N LYS A 22 13.59 9.40 -1.82
CA LYS A 22 14.95 9.82 -2.13
C LYS A 22 16.01 8.85 -1.59
N TYR A 23 15.81 8.33 -0.39
CA TYR A 23 16.86 7.60 0.34
C TYR A 23 16.61 6.11 0.47
N LEU A 24 15.36 5.65 0.35
CA LEU A 24 14.97 4.27 0.63
C LEU A 24 14.40 3.52 -0.58
N SER A 25 14.21 4.18 -1.73
CA SER A 25 13.72 3.50 -2.93
C SER A 25 14.75 2.58 -3.56
N ASP A 26 14.27 1.44 -4.02
CA ASP A 26 15.04 0.36 -4.59
C ASP A 26 14.20 -0.37 -5.68
N PRO A 27 14.80 -0.96 -6.72
CA PRO A 27 14.04 -1.75 -7.69
C PRO A 27 13.22 -2.91 -7.07
N LEU A 28 13.60 -3.40 -5.89
CA LEU A 28 12.83 -4.38 -5.13
C LEU A 28 11.62 -3.79 -4.37
N GLY A 29 11.54 -2.47 -4.24
CA GLY A 29 10.57 -1.76 -3.40
C GLY A 29 11.25 -0.75 -2.49
N THR A 30 10.87 -0.70 -1.21
CA THR A 30 11.45 0.26 -0.25
C THR A 30 12.28 -0.48 0.79
N VAL A 31 13.54 -0.10 0.96
CA VAL A 31 14.37 -0.61 2.06
C VAL A 31 13.93 -0.01 3.38
N ILE A 32 14.04 -0.78 4.46
CA ILE A 32 13.55 -0.34 5.78
C ILE A 32 14.41 0.78 6.40
N SER A 33 15.71 0.79 6.07
CA SER A 33 16.68 1.76 6.58
C SER A 33 17.87 1.88 5.63
N SER A 34 18.50 3.06 5.60
CA SER A 34 19.69 3.34 4.80
C SER A 34 20.52 4.44 5.47
N PRO A 35 21.86 4.31 5.57
CA PRO A 35 22.62 3.11 5.22
C PRO A 35 22.36 1.95 6.19
N ALA A 36 22.57 0.71 5.72
CA ALA A 36 22.56 -0.46 6.59
C ALA A 36 23.79 -0.45 7.52
N TYR A 37 23.61 -0.95 8.75
CA TYR A 37 24.66 -1.06 9.75
C TYR A 37 25.69 -2.12 9.35
N THR A 38 26.99 -1.76 9.37
CA THR A 38 28.10 -2.67 9.03
C THR A 38 28.87 -3.18 10.24
N LYS A 39 28.55 -2.67 11.43
CA LYS A 39 29.14 -3.06 12.72
C LYS A 39 28.04 -3.19 13.76
N TRP A 40 28.29 -4.05 14.75
CA TRP A 40 27.44 -4.14 15.94
C TRP A 40 27.39 -2.81 16.67
N ASP A 41 26.18 -2.40 17.03
CA ASP A 41 25.91 -1.28 17.93
C ASP A 41 24.99 -1.77 19.05
N GLU A 42 25.54 -1.85 20.26
CA GLU A 42 24.84 -2.33 21.45
C GLU A 42 23.70 -1.41 21.88
N ASN A 43 23.75 -0.12 21.55
CA ASN A 43 22.70 0.83 21.89
C ASN A 43 21.45 0.65 21.02
N ILE A 44 21.58 -0.05 19.88
CA ILE A 44 20.50 -0.34 18.94
C ILE A 44 20.04 -1.79 19.06
N GLY A 45 20.98 -2.71 19.27
CA GLY A 45 20.67 -4.12 19.48
C GLY A 45 20.58 -4.94 18.19
N PHE A 46 19.91 -6.10 18.28
CA PHE A 46 20.02 -7.25 17.36
C PHE A 46 19.92 -6.93 15.86
N MET A 47 19.19 -5.87 15.49
CA MET A 47 19.12 -5.41 14.10
C MET A 47 20.50 -5.18 13.50
N THR A 48 21.46 -4.64 14.26
CA THR A 48 22.81 -4.31 13.75
C THR A 48 23.76 -5.51 13.67
N LEU A 49 23.38 -6.68 14.23
CA LEU A 49 24.09 -7.96 14.01
C LEU A 49 23.79 -8.58 12.65
N LYS A 50 22.64 -8.24 12.05
CA LYS A 50 22.26 -8.81 10.76
C LYS A 50 23.20 -8.29 9.68
N TYR A 51 23.51 -9.13 8.70
CA TYR A 51 24.32 -8.70 7.57
C TYR A 51 23.64 -7.52 6.83
N PRO A 52 24.39 -6.49 6.39
CA PRO A 52 23.83 -5.36 5.65
C PRO A 52 22.96 -5.80 4.46
N GLY A 53 21.77 -5.22 4.34
CA GLY A 53 20.80 -5.56 3.30
C GLY A 53 19.92 -6.78 3.62
N ILE A 54 20.08 -7.41 4.79
CA ILE A 54 19.25 -8.56 5.19
C ILE A 54 18.20 -8.12 6.21
N HIS A 55 16.95 -8.43 5.88
CA HIS A 55 15.80 -8.22 6.75
C HIS A 55 15.76 -6.77 7.30
N GLU A 56 15.83 -6.58 8.62
CA GLU A 56 15.61 -5.29 9.29
C GLU A 56 16.82 -4.36 9.14
N ASN A 57 17.98 -4.90 8.74
CA ASN A 57 19.17 -4.12 8.50
C ASN A 57 19.27 -3.70 7.03
N GLY A 58 18.42 -2.77 6.59
CA GLY A 58 18.41 -2.24 5.23
C GLY A 58 17.97 -3.23 4.15
N GLY A 59 17.32 -4.33 4.53
CA GLY A 59 16.58 -5.18 3.59
C GLY A 59 15.26 -4.55 3.18
N VAL A 60 14.59 -5.16 2.20
CA VAL A 60 13.30 -4.71 1.68
C VAL A 60 12.21 -5.53 2.34
N TYR A 61 11.44 -4.92 3.25
CA TYR A 61 10.39 -5.61 4.00
C TYR A 61 9.01 -5.35 3.38
N LEU A 62 8.35 -6.37 2.83
CA LEU A 62 7.10 -6.20 2.07
C LEU A 62 5.97 -5.67 2.95
N HIS A 63 5.96 -6.04 4.23
CA HIS A 63 5.01 -5.49 5.20
C HIS A 63 5.12 -3.96 5.30
N THR A 64 6.34 -3.41 5.28
CA THR A 64 6.55 -1.95 5.29
C THR A 64 6.17 -1.29 3.97
N ILE A 65 6.33 -1.99 2.84
CA ILE A 65 5.84 -1.51 1.54
C ILE A 65 4.31 -1.39 1.55
N ALA A 66 3.60 -2.36 2.14
CA ALA A 66 2.14 -2.27 2.28
C ALA A 66 1.71 -1.04 3.10
N TRP A 67 2.45 -0.70 4.16
CA TRP A 67 2.23 0.55 4.90
C TRP A 67 2.51 1.79 4.05
N LYS A 68 3.59 1.77 3.28
CA LYS A 68 3.95 2.86 2.36
C LYS A 68 2.86 3.09 1.32
N ILE A 69 2.33 2.03 0.69
CA ILE A 69 1.23 2.10 -0.28
C ILE A 69 0.01 2.79 0.34
N ALA A 70 -0.39 2.38 1.54
CA ALA A 70 -1.51 2.99 2.22
C ALA A 70 -1.24 4.46 2.61
N ALA A 71 -0.01 4.79 3.04
CA ALA A 71 0.37 6.17 3.34
C ALA A 71 0.42 7.06 2.08
N ASP A 72 0.96 6.56 0.97
CA ASP A 72 0.94 7.23 -0.33
C ASP A 72 -0.49 7.48 -0.79
N ALA A 73 -1.37 6.49 -0.65
CA ALA A 73 -2.78 6.62 -0.97
C ALA A 73 -3.50 7.68 -0.10
N MET A 74 -3.22 7.72 1.21
CA MET A 74 -3.75 8.76 2.11
C MET A 74 -3.30 10.18 1.71
N LEU A 75 -2.13 10.31 1.08
CA LEU A 75 -1.57 11.57 0.60
C LEU A 75 -1.90 11.86 -0.88
N GLY A 76 -2.68 11.01 -1.55
CA GLY A 76 -3.05 11.19 -2.96
C GLY A 76 -1.89 10.95 -3.95
N ARG A 77 -0.85 10.20 -3.56
CA ARG A 77 0.34 9.93 -4.39
C ARG A 77 0.11 8.71 -5.29
N ALA A 78 -0.84 8.81 -6.22
CA ALA A 78 -1.28 7.70 -7.09
C ALA A 78 -0.15 6.99 -7.86
N ASP A 79 0.81 7.74 -8.41
CA ASP A 79 1.97 7.16 -9.11
C ASP A 79 2.78 6.23 -8.19
N ARG A 80 2.92 6.62 -6.92
CA ARG A 80 3.66 5.85 -5.90
C ARG A 80 2.87 4.64 -5.42
N VAL A 81 1.55 4.74 -5.36
CA VAL A 81 0.67 3.59 -5.16
C VAL A 81 0.87 2.56 -6.27
N GLU A 82 0.91 2.99 -7.53
CA GLU A 82 1.14 2.09 -8.66
C GLU A 82 2.51 1.40 -8.58
N GLU A 83 3.57 2.17 -8.32
CA GLU A 83 4.93 1.64 -8.15
C GLU A 83 5.01 0.63 -6.99
N GLY A 84 4.37 0.94 -5.86
CA GLY A 84 4.29 0.05 -4.71
C GLY A 84 3.58 -1.26 -5.03
N ILE A 85 2.45 -1.23 -5.74
CA ILE A 85 1.73 -2.45 -6.17
C ILE A 85 2.60 -3.31 -7.11
N LYS A 86 3.34 -2.68 -8.03
CA LYS A 86 4.24 -3.38 -8.96
C LYS A 86 5.39 -4.07 -8.22
N THR A 87 5.97 -3.42 -7.22
CA THR A 87 7.17 -3.90 -6.51
C THR A 87 6.85 -4.91 -5.41
N ILE A 88 5.71 -4.77 -4.71
CA ILE A 88 5.34 -5.64 -3.58
C ILE A 88 4.86 -7.03 -4.03
N LEU A 89 4.32 -7.15 -5.25
CA LEU A 89 3.83 -8.42 -5.80
C LEU A 89 5.00 -9.18 -6.45
N PRO A 90 5.41 -10.35 -5.92
CA PRO A 90 6.62 -11.03 -6.38
C PRO A 90 6.62 -11.33 -7.88
N PHE A 91 5.49 -11.78 -8.42
CA PHE A 91 5.33 -12.13 -9.84
C PHE A 91 5.22 -10.92 -10.78
N ARG A 92 5.20 -9.69 -10.26
CA ARG A 92 5.23 -8.45 -11.06
C ARG A 92 6.57 -7.74 -11.00
N ASN A 93 7.41 -8.10 -10.04
CA ASN A 93 8.69 -7.45 -9.85
C ASN A 93 9.79 -8.22 -10.62
N PRO A 94 10.36 -7.61 -11.68
CA PRO A 94 11.27 -8.31 -12.59
C PRO A 94 12.58 -8.78 -11.93
N VAL A 95 12.93 -8.27 -10.75
CA VAL A 95 14.13 -8.67 -10.03
C VAL A 95 13.92 -10.01 -9.29
N VAL A 96 12.68 -10.29 -8.88
CA VAL A 96 12.31 -11.43 -8.01
C VAL A 96 11.34 -12.40 -8.66
N ASP A 97 10.82 -12.08 -9.85
CA ASP A 97 9.95 -12.98 -10.60
C ASP A 97 10.63 -14.34 -10.84
N GLY A 98 9.88 -15.41 -10.60
CA GLY A 98 10.37 -16.79 -10.61
C GLY A 98 11.29 -17.19 -9.44
N ARG A 99 11.60 -16.28 -8.50
CA ARG A 99 12.43 -16.57 -7.32
C ARG A 99 11.64 -16.85 -6.04
N ALA A 100 10.40 -16.35 -5.97
CA ALA A 100 9.46 -16.58 -4.88
C ALA A 100 8.21 -17.34 -5.39
N GLU A 101 7.46 -17.93 -4.48
CA GLU A 101 6.15 -18.50 -4.79
C GLU A 101 5.20 -17.41 -5.33
N PRO A 102 4.59 -17.57 -6.52
CA PRO A 102 3.84 -16.50 -7.18
C PRO A 102 2.43 -16.27 -6.59
N TYR A 103 2.02 -17.10 -5.63
CA TYR A 103 0.67 -17.12 -5.04
C TYR A 103 0.66 -16.69 -3.56
N ILE A 104 1.82 -16.40 -2.97
CA ILE A 104 1.92 -15.96 -1.59
C ILE A 104 3.00 -14.87 -1.47
N MET A 105 2.84 -13.98 -0.50
CA MET A 105 3.85 -12.96 -0.22
C MET A 105 4.95 -13.52 0.67
N CYS A 106 6.18 -13.07 0.43
CA CYS A 106 7.29 -13.29 1.34
C CYS A 106 7.43 -12.13 2.33
N ASN A 107 8.21 -12.34 3.38
CA ASN A 107 8.41 -11.32 4.41
C ASN A 107 9.32 -10.17 3.94
N SER A 108 10.38 -10.51 3.19
CA SER A 108 11.39 -9.55 2.77
C SER A 108 12.13 -10.01 1.51
N TYR A 109 12.78 -9.08 0.80
CA TYR A 109 13.85 -9.35 -0.15
C TYR A 109 15.20 -8.88 0.39
N PHE A 110 16.27 -9.57 0.00
CA PHE A 110 17.63 -9.15 0.32
C PHE A 110 18.03 -7.94 -0.53
N GLY A 111 18.50 -6.89 0.13
CA GLY A 111 18.92 -5.62 -0.45
C GLY A 111 20.30 -5.68 -1.11
N LYS A 112 20.68 -4.57 -1.76
CA LYS A 112 21.85 -4.47 -2.65
C LYS A 112 23.17 -4.88 -2.01
N GLN A 113 23.32 -4.64 -0.71
CA GLN A 113 24.55 -4.94 0.03
C GLN A 113 24.87 -6.44 0.09
N THR A 114 23.88 -7.31 -0.18
CA THR A 114 24.07 -8.76 -0.26
C THR A 114 24.71 -9.25 -1.57
N GLY A 115 25.01 -8.34 -2.50
CA GLY A 115 25.74 -8.63 -3.74
C GLY A 115 25.00 -9.63 -4.62
N TYR A 116 25.61 -10.79 -4.86
CA TYR A 116 25.04 -11.85 -5.71
C TYR A 116 23.68 -12.39 -5.21
N ARG A 117 23.33 -12.15 -3.94
CA ARG A 117 22.05 -12.56 -3.33
C ARG A 117 20.98 -11.48 -3.39
N TYR A 118 21.23 -10.36 -4.06
CA TYR A 118 20.24 -9.30 -4.23
C TYR A 118 18.94 -9.84 -4.85
N GLY A 119 17.80 -9.52 -4.22
CA GLY A 119 16.50 -10.04 -4.60
C GLY A 119 16.23 -11.48 -4.16
N THR A 120 17.03 -12.06 -3.27
CA THR A 120 16.67 -13.35 -2.65
C THR A 120 15.44 -13.17 -1.75
N PRO A 121 14.36 -13.95 -1.95
CA PRO A 121 13.23 -13.93 -1.03
C PRO A 121 13.63 -14.47 0.35
N GLY A 122 13.18 -13.77 1.39
CA GLY A 122 13.25 -14.22 2.78
C GLY A 122 12.12 -15.20 3.09
N GLN A 123 11.74 -15.30 4.37
CA GLN A 123 10.73 -16.26 4.80
C GLN A 123 9.40 -16.07 4.05
N SER A 124 8.92 -17.09 3.33
CA SER A 124 7.59 -17.12 2.72
C SER A 124 6.52 -17.54 3.75
N TRP A 125 5.24 -17.32 3.41
CA TRP A 125 4.04 -17.66 4.20
C TRP A 125 3.83 -16.93 5.53
N ARG A 126 4.83 -16.92 6.41
CA ARG A 126 4.72 -16.40 7.77
C ARG A 126 5.04 -14.91 7.81
N THR A 127 4.16 -14.13 7.21
CA THR A 127 4.26 -12.66 7.19
C THR A 127 2.88 -12.02 7.19
N ALA A 128 2.78 -10.81 7.75
CA ALA A 128 1.58 -10.01 7.69
C ALA A 128 1.50 -9.14 6.41
N ALA A 129 2.48 -9.26 5.50
CA ALA A 129 2.53 -8.48 4.26
C ALA A 129 1.25 -8.64 3.42
N GLY A 130 0.71 -9.85 3.32
CA GLY A 130 -0.54 -10.15 2.61
C GLY A 130 -1.73 -9.39 3.16
N GLN A 131 -1.99 -9.53 4.47
CA GLN A 131 -3.13 -8.89 5.13
C GLN A 131 -3.01 -7.36 5.10
N TRP A 132 -1.80 -6.82 5.28
CA TRP A 132 -1.60 -5.38 5.19
C TRP A 132 -1.71 -4.86 3.76
N PHE A 133 -1.29 -5.63 2.76
CA PHE A 133 -1.45 -5.26 1.37
C PHE A 133 -2.93 -5.28 0.96
N GLU A 134 -3.69 -6.31 1.37
CA GLU A 134 -5.14 -6.34 1.19
C GLU A 134 -5.80 -5.12 1.84
N LYS A 135 -5.46 -4.83 3.11
CA LYS A 135 -5.97 -3.64 3.81
C LYS A 135 -5.57 -2.34 3.09
N ALA A 136 -4.34 -2.25 2.59
CA ALA A 136 -3.88 -1.10 1.80
C ALA A 136 -4.73 -0.91 0.55
N LEU A 137 -4.95 -1.99 -0.21
CA LEU A 137 -5.76 -1.99 -1.41
C LEU A 137 -7.21 -1.60 -1.11
N VAL A 138 -7.88 -2.30 -0.21
CA VAL A 138 -9.31 -2.09 0.05
C VAL A 138 -9.58 -0.73 0.71
N ASN A 139 -8.86 -0.41 1.77
CA ASN A 139 -9.21 0.75 2.60
C ASN A 139 -8.66 2.07 2.04
N TYR A 140 -7.54 2.04 1.32
CA TYR A 140 -6.84 3.28 0.94
C TYR A 140 -6.68 3.44 -0.58
N VAL A 141 -6.41 2.38 -1.34
CA VAL A 141 -6.32 2.47 -2.81
C VAL A 141 -7.72 2.57 -3.43
N PHE A 142 -8.58 1.58 -3.19
CA PHE A 142 -10.01 1.68 -3.47
C PHE A 142 -10.71 2.66 -2.53
N GLY A 143 -10.10 2.96 -1.37
CA GLY A 143 -10.55 4.03 -0.51
C GLY A 143 -11.81 3.73 0.28
N LEU A 144 -12.09 2.46 0.60
CA LEU A 144 -13.29 2.04 1.31
C LEU A 144 -13.07 2.05 2.82
N LEU A 145 -13.43 3.16 3.46
CA LEU A 145 -13.21 3.39 4.89
C LEU A 145 -14.50 3.12 5.67
N PRO A 146 -14.52 2.10 6.55
CA PRO A 146 -15.70 1.81 7.36
C PRO A 146 -15.92 2.92 8.39
N GLU A 147 -17.12 3.49 8.41
CA GLU A 147 -17.57 4.47 9.40
C GLU A 147 -18.76 3.92 10.20
N MET A 148 -19.21 4.68 11.21
CA MET A 148 -20.32 4.24 12.06
C MET A 148 -21.64 4.25 11.30
N GLU A 149 -21.84 5.21 10.41
CA GLU A 149 -23.09 5.42 9.68
C GLU A 149 -23.07 4.83 8.25
N GLY A 150 -21.93 4.32 7.79
CA GLY A 150 -21.81 3.83 6.42
C GLY A 150 -20.39 3.48 6.00
N LEU A 151 -20.16 3.49 4.69
CA LEU A 151 -18.86 3.21 4.08
C LEU A 151 -18.39 4.43 3.29
N THR A 152 -17.35 5.10 3.76
CA THR A 152 -16.78 6.26 3.09
C THR A 152 -15.92 5.83 1.89
N VAL A 153 -15.98 6.60 0.81
CA VAL A 153 -15.21 6.36 -0.43
C VAL A 153 -14.21 7.51 -0.66
N LYS A 154 -12.91 7.20 -0.60
CA LYS A 154 -11.78 8.12 -0.83
C LYS A 154 -10.67 7.43 -1.64
N PRO A 155 -10.89 7.15 -2.94
CA PRO A 155 -9.97 6.35 -3.73
C PRO A 155 -8.67 7.11 -4.03
N CYS A 156 -7.58 6.37 -4.17
CA CYS A 156 -6.33 6.83 -4.76
C CYS A 156 -5.84 5.75 -5.72
N LEU A 157 -6.52 5.64 -6.86
CA LEU A 157 -6.28 4.56 -7.82
C LEU A 157 -4.96 4.79 -8.59
N PRO A 158 -4.24 3.71 -8.94
CA PRO A 158 -3.14 3.78 -9.90
C PRO A 158 -3.55 4.54 -11.18
N PRO A 159 -2.67 5.38 -11.76
CA PRO A 159 -2.99 6.14 -12.98
C PRO A 159 -3.33 5.26 -14.19
N SER A 160 -2.82 4.02 -14.22
CA SER A 160 -3.12 3.02 -15.24
C SER A 160 -4.52 2.41 -15.11
N TRP A 161 -5.17 2.54 -13.94
CA TRP A 161 -6.51 2.03 -13.70
C TRP A 161 -7.54 3.08 -14.11
N LYS A 162 -7.77 3.23 -15.43
CA LYS A 162 -8.80 4.14 -15.97
C LYS A 162 -10.22 3.75 -15.55
N THR A 163 -10.42 2.47 -15.30
CA THR A 163 -11.63 1.90 -14.72
C THR A 163 -11.22 0.81 -13.73
N ALA A 164 -11.99 0.65 -12.66
CA ALA A 164 -11.81 -0.43 -11.71
C ALA A 164 -13.14 -0.81 -11.07
N SER A 165 -13.24 -2.00 -10.47
CA SER A 165 -14.41 -2.39 -9.71
C SER A 165 -14.04 -3.22 -8.48
N ILE A 166 -14.88 -3.14 -7.46
CA ILE A 166 -14.76 -3.94 -6.24
C ILE A 166 -16.16 -4.19 -5.67
N ASP A 167 -16.41 -5.45 -5.32
CA ASP A 167 -17.57 -5.83 -4.53
C ASP A 167 -17.19 -5.81 -3.06
N LYS A 168 -17.95 -5.06 -2.25
CA LYS A 168 -17.71 -4.95 -0.82
C LYS A 168 -18.97 -5.26 -0.04
N ARG A 169 -18.91 -6.27 0.82
CA ARG A 169 -19.94 -6.49 1.85
C ARG A 169 -19.58 -5.76 3.13
N PHE A 170 -20.48 -4.93 3.64
CA PHE A 170 -20.32 -4.22 4.91
C PHE A 170 -21.67 -4.02 5.60
N ARG A 171 -21.79 -4.54 6.84
CA ARG A 171 -22.96 -4.39 7.73
C ARG A 171 -24.31 -4.69 7.06
N GLY A 172 -24.39 -5.81 6.35
CA GLY A 172 -25.62 -6.26 5.68
C GLY A 172 -25.87 -5.66 4.30
N THR A 173 -25.10 -4.66 3.88
CA THR A 173 -25.13 -4.12 2.50
C THR A 173 -24.00 -4.71 1.66
N THR A 174 -24.32 -5.10 0.43
CA THR A 174 -23.33 -5.43 -0.61
C THR A 174 -23.27 -4.28 -1.60
N TYR A 175 -22.11 -3.65 -1.72
CA TYR A 175 -21.85 -2.57 -2.66
C TYR A 175 -21.15 -3.15 -3.89
N HIS A 176 -21.73 -2.95 -5.07
CA HIS A 176 -21.10 -3.20 -6.37
C HIS A 176 -20.50 -1.89 -6.87
N ILE A 177 -19.22 -1.64 -6.57
CA ILE A 177 -18.60 -0.33 -6.78
C ILE A 177 -17.80 -0.34 -8.07
N ARG A 178 -18.10 0.61 -8.96
CA ARG A 178 -17.35 0.87 -10.20
C ARG A 178 -16.72 2.26 -10.14
N TYR A 179 -15.46 2.35 -10.54
CA TYR A 179 -14.70 3.58 -10.64
C TYR A 179 -14.51 3.94 -12.11
N GLU A 180 -14.77 5.20 -12.46
CA GLU A 180 -14.66 5.74 -13.81
C GLU A 180 -13.65 6.89 -13.86
N ASN A 181 -12.98 7.06 -15.00
CA ASN A 181 -11.94 8.04 -15.33
C ASN A 181 -10.59 7.87 -14.61
N GLY A 182 -10.53 7.14 -13.49
CA GLY A 182 -9.33 7.03 -12.66
C GLY A 182 -8.96 8.35 -11.99
N GLY A 183 -7.96 8.34 -11.10
CA GLY A 183 -7.55 9.52 -10.34
C GLY A 183 -7.76 9.39 -8.84
N VAL A 184 -7.63 10.52 -8.14
CA VAL A 184 -7.59 10.59 -6.66
C VAL A 184 -8.69 11.46 -6.08
N LYS A 185 -9.31 12.32 -6.89
CA LYS A 185 -10.36 13.22 -6.43
C LYS A 185 -11.71 12.69 -6.88
N VAL A 186 -12.66 12.58 -5.96
CA VAL A 186 -14.04 12.21 -6.30
C VAL A 186 -14.76 13.43 -6.85
N LYS A 187 -15.25 13.33 -8.08
CA LYS A 187 -16.11 14.33 -8.71
C LYS A 187 -17.58 14.10 -8.39
N GLU A 188 -18.01 12.84 -8.48
CA GLU A 188 -19.41 12.45 -8.27
C GLU A 188 -19.49 11.00 -7.75
N ILE A 189 -20.46 10.73 -6.88
CA ILE A 189 -20.86 9.36 -6.52
C ILE A 189 -22.36 9.22 -6.79
N ARG A 190 -22.71 8.13 -7.46
CA ARG A 190 -24.10 7.72 -7.74
C ARG A 190 -24.38 6.39 -7.06
N VAL A 191 -25.50 6.30 -6.34
CA VAL A 191 -26.03 5.07 -5.72
C VAL A 191 -27.36 4.75 -6.40
N ASP A 192 -27.45 3.57 -7.01
CA ASP A 192 -28.59 3.13 -7.83
C ASP A 192 -29.01 4.20 -8.86
N GLY A 193 -28.00 4.79 -9.52
CA GLY A 193 -28.17 5.83 -10.53
C GLY A 193 -28.47 7.24 -10.00
N LYS A 194 -28.64 7.43 -8.68
CA LYS A 194 -28.94 8.73 -8.08
C LYS A 194 -27.69 9.37 -7.46
N PRO A 195 -27.37 10.63 -7.76
CA PRO A 195 -26.23 11.31 -7.15
C PRO A 195 -26.45 11.52 -5.65
N ILE A 196 -25.40 11.33 -4.85
CA ILE A 196 -25.40 11.62 -3.41
C ILE A 196 -24.52 12.83 -3.09
N LYS A 197 -24.77 13.47 -1.94
CA LYS A 197 -23.87 14.51 -1.40
C LYS A 197 -22.82 13.87 -0.50
N GLY A 198 -21.59 14.36 -0.59
CA GLY A 198 -20.47 13.79 0.15
C GLY A 198 -20.03 12.45 -0.42
N ASN A 199 -19.38 11.63 0.42
CA ASN A 199 -18.77 10.38 0.00
C ASN A 199 -19.05 9.20 0.94
N LEU A 200 -20.04 9.32 1.81
CA LEU A 200 -20.50 8.26 2.70
C LEU A 200 -21.62 7.46 2.01
N LEU A 201 -21.35 6.19 1.73
CA LEU A 201 -22.34 5.28 1.16
C LEU A 201 -23.31 4.78 2.25
N PRO A 202 -24.62 4.70 1.97
CA PRO A 202 -25.64 4.34 2.95
C PRO A 202 -25.71 2.84 3.23
N LEU A 203 -26.07 2.49 4.47
CA LEU A 203 -26.43 1.12 4.86
C LEU A 203 -27.89 0.84 4.46
N THR A 204 -28.09 0.01 3.43
CA THR A 204 -29.42 -0.37 2.90
C THR A 204 -29.93 -1.73 3.37
N GLY A 205 -29.06 -2.61 3.86
CA GLY A 205 -29.41 -4.00 4.18
C GLY A 205 -29.63 -4.92 2.96
N GLY A 206 -29.29 -4.45 1.75
CA GLY A 206 -29.41 -5.20 0.50
C GLY A 206 -28.23 -4.96 -0.44
N GLU A 207 -28.44 -5.16 -1.74
CA GLU A 207 -27.44 -4.88 -2.78
C GLU A 207 -27.64 -3.45 -3.33
N VAL A 208 -26.54 -2.77 -3.63
CA VAL A 208 -26.55 -1.42 -4.22
C VAL A 208 -25.48 -1.29 -5.28
N ASP A 209 -25.84 -0.63 -6.39
CA ASP A 209 -24.91 -0.26 -7.45
C ASP A 209 -24.31 1.11 -7.14
N VAL A 210 -22.98 1.19 -7.10
CA VAL A 210 -22.26 2.44 -6.84
C VAL A 210 -21.36 2.78 -8.02
N VAL A 211 -21.50 3.99 -8.55
CA VAL A 211 -20.58 4.53 -9.55
C VAL A 211 -19.85 5.72 -8.97
N VAL A 212 -18.52 5.64 -8.93
CA VAL A 212 -17.62 6.69 -8.45
C VAL A 212 -16.88 7.28 -9.65
N VAL A 213 -17.15 8.53 -9.96
CA VAL A 213 -16.48 9.26 -11.03
C VAL A 213 -15.36 10.08 -10.41
N THR A 214 -14.12 9.82 -10.81
CA THR A 214 -12.94 10.53 -10.31
C THR A 214 -12.39 11.55 -11.33
N GLU A 215 -11.57 12.49 -10.85
CA GLU A 215 -10.80 13.47 -11.63
C GLU A 215 -9.38 13.66 -11.05
#